data_AF-A0AAV6HEA9-F1
#
_entry.id   AF-A0AAV6HEA9-F1
#
_cell.length_a   1.000
_cell.length_b   1.000
_cell.length_c   1.000
_cell.angle_alpha   90.00
_cell.angle_beta   90.00
_cell.angle_gamma   90.00
#
_symmetry.space_group_name_H-M   'P 1'
#
loop_
_entity.id
_entity.type
_entity.pdbx_description
1 polymer ?
#
loop_
_entity_poly.entity_id
_entity_poly.type
_entity_poly.pdbx_seq_one_letter_code
_entity_poly.pdbx_strand_id
1 'polypeptide(L)'
;MEREAFQRTVDTLLNEVKLVEVCTDAHVQISALMNKGKYKDLGLQHSLDMWHGAKNLAKRIYAASQVKGQSSLSSWLKDVVNHFWWCCKTADSYQEFLELWLGLLHHVTNEHRWVLGGCQHADLESGGAQQWLERGSMAHEALKSIVRNKRWLNEVYC
;
A
#
# COMPACT_ATOMS: atom_id res chain seq x y z
N MET A 1 25.09 5.94 -12.08
CA MET A 1 24.31 6.05 -13.33
C MET A 1 22.84 6.40 -13.10
N GLU A 2 22.01 5.58 -12.45
CA GLU A 2 20.56 5.87 -12.28
C GLU A 2 20.29 7.20 -11.57
N ARG A 3 20.91 7.43 -10.41
CA ARG A 3 20.81 8.71 -9.66
C ARG A 3 21.27 9.92 -10.47
N GLU A 4 22.28 9.78 -11.32
CA GLU A 4 22.82 10.89 -12.13
C GLU A 4 21.91 11.17 -13.34
N ALA A 5 21.35 10.12 -13.94
CA ALA A 5 20.32 10.26 -14.97
C ALA A 5 19.08 10.95 -14.40
N PHE A 6 18.59 10.50 -13.25
CA PHE A 6 17.47 11.13 -12.55
C PHE A 6 17.72 12.62 -12.31
N GLN A 7 18.86 12.98 -11.70
CA GLN A 7 19.19 14.38 -11.44
C GLN A 7 19.21 15.23 -12.69
N ARG A 8 19.89 14.78 -13.75
CA ARG A 8 19.96 15.52 -15.01
C ARG A 8 18.57 15.73 -15.59
N THR A 9 17.74 14.69 -15.62
CA THR A 9 16.36 14.80 -16.14
C THR A 9 15.52 15.77 -15.33
N VAL A 10 15.51 15.65 -14.00
CA VAL A 10 14.72 16.53 -13.12
C VAL A 10 15.21 17.97 -13.20
N ASP A 11 16.53 18.18 -13.24
CA ASP A 11 17.13 19.52 -13.37
C ASP A 11 16.76 20.17 -14.71
N THR A 12 16.75 19.41 -15.80
CA THR A 12 16.27 19.92 -17.10
C THR A 12 14.79 20.27 -17.03
N LEU A 13 13.94 19.36 -16.52
CA LEU A 13 12.50 19.59 -16.46
C LEU A 13 12.11 20.78 -15.58
N LEU A 14 12.83 21.03 -14.48
CA LEU A 14 12.60 22.20 -13.62
C LEU A 14 12.79 23.54 -14.36
N ASN A 15 13.58 23.57 -15.44
CA ASN A 15 13.79 24.76 -16.26
C ASN A 15 12.82 24.87 -17.45
N GLU A 16 12.18 23.76 -17.85
CA GLU A 16 11.33 23.70 -19.04
C GLU A 16 9.84 23.72 -18.71
N VAL A 17 9.46 23.18 -17.54
CA VAL A 17 8.06 23.05 -17.13
C VAL A 17 7.88 23.33 -15.64
N LYS A 18 6.64 23.63 -15.23
CA LYS A 18 6.27 23.70 -13.82
C LYS A 18 6.18 22.27 -13.24
N LEU A 19 7.32 21.70 -12.87
CA LEU A 19 7.39 20.39 -12.26
C LEU A 19 6.97 20.49 -10.78
N VAL A 20 5.83 19.88 -10.42
CA VAL A 20 5.27 19.91 -9.06
C VAL A 20 5.47 18.62 -8.28
N GLU A 21 5.61 17.49 -8.99
CA GLU A 21 5.73 16.17 -8.40
C GLU A 21 6.54 15.26 -9.33
N VAL A 22 7.30 14.35 -8.72
CA VAL A 22 7.93 13.21 -9.41
C VAL A 22 7.49 11.91 -8.74
N CYS A 23 7.14 10.92 -9.55
CA CYS A 23 6.78 9.58 -9.09
C CYS A 23 7.89 8.59 -9.49
N THR A 24 8.40 7.80 -8.55
CA THR A 24 9.50 6.84 -8.80
C THR A 24 9.29 5.53 -8.07
N ASP A 25 10.05 4.50 -8.47
CA ASP A 25 10.21 3.31 -7.64
C ASP A 25 10.82 3.64 -6.27
N ALA A 26 10.71 2.69 -5.33
CA ALA A 26 11.30 2.74 -3.99
C ALA A 26 12.85 2.60 -4.01
N HIS A 27 13.52 3.42 -4.82
CA HIS A 27 14.96 3.44 -4.98
C HIS A 27 15.61 4.34 -3.90
N VAL A 28 16.28 3.72 -2.93
CA VAL A 28 16.83 4.37 -1.72
C VAL A 28 17.63 5.65 -2.01
N GLN A 29 18.47 5.66 -3.05
CA GLN A 29 19.28 6.86 -3.35
C GLN A 29 18.46 8.02 -3.93
N ILE A 30 17.37 7.72 -4.65
CA ILE A 30 16.47 8.73 -5.20
C ILE A 30 15.61 9.28 -4.06
N SER A 31 15.03 8.41 -3.24
CA SER A 31 14.29 8.84 -2.04
C SER A 31 15.14 9.70 -1.11
N ALA A 32 16.42 9.37 -0.90
CA ALA A 32 17.31 10.18 -0.07
C ALA A 32 17.55 11.59 -0.66
N LEU A 33 17.62 11.69 -1.99
CA LEU A 33 17.81 12.93 -2.73
C LEU A 33 16.55 13.80 -2.76
N MET A 34 15.37 13.18 -2.79
CA MET A 34 14.09 13.89 -2.73
C MET A 34 13.75 14.34 -1.32
N ASN A 35 14.13 13.55 -0.30
CA ASN A 35 13.84 13.86 1.11
C ASN A 35 14.80 14.87 1.76
N LYS A 36 15.90 15.23 1.09
CA LYS A 36 16.94 16.13 1.60
C LYS A 36 17.58 16.95 0.49
N GLY A 37 17.89 18.21 0.76
CA GLY A 37 18.61 19.08 -0.16
C GLY A 37 17.72 19.67 -1.25
N LYS A 38 18.31 19.99 -2.41
CA LYS A 38 17.74 20.95 -3.37
C LYS A 38 16.29 20.69 -3.80
N TYR A 39 15.90 19.44 -4.04
CA TYR A 39 14.53 19.15 -4.51
C TYR A 39 13.50 19.35 -3.41
N LYS A 40 13.85 18.99 -2.16
CA LYS A 40 13.01 19.29 -1.00
C LYS A 40 12.92 20.78 -0.75
N ASP A 41 14.04 21.49 -0.84
CA ASP A 41 14.10 22.94 -0.61
C ASP A 41 13.28 23.73 -1.65
N LEU A 42 13.15 23.18 -2.87
CA LEU A 42 12.27 23.67 -3.92
C LEU A 42 10.79 23.31 -3.72
N GLY A 43 10.47 22.49 -2.72
CA GLY A 43 9.11 22.00 -2.47
C GLY A 43 8.61 20.99 -3.52
N LEU A 44 9.52 20.33 -4.25
CA LEU A 44 9.14 19.30 -5.23
C LEU A 44 8.62 18.06 -4.50
N GLN A 45 7.38 17.67 -4.79
CA GLN A 45 6.77 16.49 -4.17
C GLN A 45 7.38 15.20 -4.75
N HIS A 46 7.51 14.19 -3.89
CA HIS A 46 8.00 12.87 -4.28
C HIS A 46 7.00 11.81 -3.86
N SER A 47 6.48 11.09 -4.83
CA SER A 47 5.59 9.96 -4.61
C SER A 47 6.25 8.67 -5.06
N LEU A 48 5.84 7.56 -4.47
CA LEU A 48 6.29 6.23 -4.87
C LEU A 48 5.30 5.60 -5.86
N ASP A 49 5.82 4.77 -6.77
CA ASP A 49 4.98 4.00 -7.68
C ASP A 49 4.25 2.87 -6.93
N MET A 50 2.98 3.13 -6.60
CA MET A 50 2.11 2.20 -5.90
C MET A 50 1.81 0.94 -6.71
N TRP A 51 1.97 0.94 -8.04
CA TRP A 51 1.78 -0.27 -8.84
C TRP A 51 2.76 -1.37 -8.45
N HIS A 52 4.03 -1.01 -8.22
CA HIS A 52 5.03 -1.94 -7.72
C HIS A 52 4.67 -2.48 -6.33
N GLY A 53 4.13 -1.61 -5.45
CA GLY A 53 3.59 -1.97 -4.14
C GLY A 53 2.48 -3.01 -4.22
N ALA A 54 1.44 -2.72 -5.01
CA ALA A 54 0.28 -3.60 -5.23
C ALA A 54 0.68 -4.95 -5.86
N LYS A 55 1.60 -4.93 -6.83
CA LYS A 55 2.13 -6.14 -7.47
C LYS A 55 2.89 -7.01 -6.48
N ASN A 56 3.70 -6.42 -5.61
CA ASN A 56 4.42 -7.15 -4.57
C ASN A 56 3.45 -7.76 -3.54
N LEU A 57 2.46 -6.98 -3.12
CA LEU A 57 1.39 -7.43 -2.22
C LEU A 57 0.63 -8.64 -2.80
N ALA A 58 0.17 -8.56 -4.04
CA ALA A 58 -0.51 -9.66 -4.73
C ALA A 58 0.34 -10.93 -4.76
N LYS A 59 1.63 -10.81 -5.06
CA LYS A 59 2.57 -11.96 -5.05
C LYS A 59 2.71 -12.59 -3.66
N ARG A 60 2.78 -11.78 -2.60
CA ARG A 60 2.89 -12.27 -1.22
C ARG A 60 1.63 -13.01 -0.78
N ILE A 61 0.45 -12.47 -1.08
CA ILE A 61 -0.83 -13.11 -0.75
C ILE A 61 -0.99 -14.40 -1.54
N TYR A 62 -0.66 -14.39 -2.84
CA TYR A 62 -0.67 -15.60 -3.66
C TYR A 62 0.26 -16.68 -3.11
N ALA A 63 1.50 -16.32 -2.75
CA ALA A 63 2.44 -17.27 -2.17
C ALA A 63 1.91 -17.87 -0.85
N ALA A 64 1.32 -17.04 0.01
CA ALA A 64 0.69 -17.50 1.25
C ALA A 64 -0.51 -18.42 0.98
N SER A 65 -1.33 -18.14 -0.03
CA SER A 65 -2.48 -19.00 -0.35
C SER A 65 -2.11 -20.40 -0.85
N GLN A 66 -0.88 -20.60 -1.33
CA GLN A 66 -0.37 -21.93 -1.69
C GLN A 66 0.06 -22.77 -0.48
N VAL A 67 0.14 -22.19 0.72
CA VAL A 67 0.51 -22.91 1.94
C VAL A 67 -0.70 -23.70 2.48
N LYS A 68 -0.49 -24.96 2.84
CA LYS A 68 -1.53 -25.81 3.44
C LYS A 68 -2.14 -25.13 4.67
N GLY A 69 -3.47 -25.03 4.71
CA GLY A 69 -4.20 -24.34 5.78
C GLY A 69 -4.38 -22.83 5.58
N GLN A 70 -3.92 -22.26 4.46
CA GLN A 70 -4.02 -20.82 4.15
C GLN A 70 -4.75 -20.53 2.81
N SER A 71 -5.35 -21.54 2.19
CA SER A 71 -5.96 -21.44 0.85
C SER A 71 -7.10 -20.43 0.74
N SER A 72 -7.77 -20.12 1.85
CA SER A 72 -8.79 -19.06 1.91
C SER A 72 -8.25 -17.67 1.55
N LEU A 73 -6.94 -17.44 1.61
CA LEU A 73 -6.35 -16.18 1.12
C LEU A 73 -6.50 -15.98 -0.39
N SER A 74 -6.74 -17.05 -1.16
CA SER A 74 -6.93 -16.95 -2.61
C SER A 74 -8.18 -16.17 -2.96
N SER A 75 -9.30 -16.38 -2.24
CA SER A 75 -10.55 -15.63 -2.47
C SER A 75 -10.43 -14.17 -2.07
N TRP A 76 -9.60 -13.87 -1.08
CA TRP A 76 -9.37 -12.52 -0.57
C TRP A 76 -8.35 -11.71 -1.37
N LEU A 77 -7.56 -12.33 -2.23
CA LEU A 77 -6.43 -11.67 -2.91
C LEU A 77 -6.86 -10.41 -3.66
N LYS A 78 -7.92 -10.52 -4.48
CA LYS A 78 -8.43 -9.40 -5.26
C LYS A 78 -8.92 -8.26 -4.36
N ASP A 79 -9.67 -8.59 -3.33
CA ASP A 79 -10.28 -7.60 -2.43
C ASP A 79 -9.22 -6.88 -1.58
N VAL A 80 -8.21 -7.61 -1.10
CA VAL A 80 -7.07 -7.00 -0.37
C VAL A 80 -6.28 -6.04 -1.26
N VAL A 81 -6.02 -6.41 -2.52
CA VAL A 81 -5.32 -5.53 -3.46
C VAL A 81 -6.17 -4.32 -3.82
N ASN A 82 -7.48 -4.49 -4.01
CA ASN A 82 -8.40 -3.38 -4.24
C ASN A 82 -8.48 -2.45 -3.02
N HIS A 83 -8.52 -3.01 -1.81
CA HIS A 83 -8.49 -2.24 -0.57
C HIS A 83 -7.20 -1.42 -0.44
N PHE A 84 -6.05 -2.00 -0.81
CA PHE A 84 -4.79 -1.26 -0.87
C PHE A 84 -4.87 -0.05 -1.81
N TRP A 85 -5.36 -0.25 -3.04
CA TRP A 85 -5.55 0.87 -3.99
C TRP A 85 -6.51 1.93 -3.47
N TRP A 86 -7.58 1.52 -2.82
CA TRP A 86 -8.52 2.44 -2.19
C TRP A 86 -7.87 3.22 -1.05
N CYS A 87 -7.04 2.59 -0.21
CA CYS A 87 -6.26 3.29 0.82
C CYS A 87 -5.34 4.33 0.21
N CYS A 88 -4.55 3.97 -0.83
CA CYS A 88 -3.66 4.90 -1.53
C CYS A 88 -4.39 6.09 -2.15
N LYS A 89 -5.63 5.87 -2.61
CA LYS A 89 -6.45 6.94 -3.21
C LYS A 89 -7.12 7.84 -2.16
N THR A 90 -7.45 7.29 -1.00
CA THR A 90 -8.31 7.95 -0.01
C THR A 90 -7.52 8.67 1.07
N ALA A 91 -6.38 8.12 1.47
CA ALA A 91 -5.58 8.70 2.54
C ALA A 91 -4.83 9.96 2.08
N ASP A 92 -4.91 11.01 2.89
CA ASP A 92 -4.16 12.26 2.69
C ASP A 92 -2.83 12.27 3.46
N SER A 93 -2.55 11.22 4.24
CA SER A 93 -1.32 11.10 5.03
C SER A 93 -0.93 9.64 5.32
N TYR A 94 0.31 9.40 5.76
CA TYR A 94 0.73 8.07 6.22
C TYR A 94 -0.14 7.50 7.31
N GLN A 95 -0.47 8.36 8.27
CA GLN A 95 -1.17 7.93 9.46
C GLN A 95 -2.56 7.43 9.08
N GLU A 96 -3.25 8.18 8.21
CA GLU A 96 -4.53 7.77 7.66
C GLU A 96 -4.42 6.52 6.79
N PHE A 97 -3.40 6.43 5.93
CA PHE A 97 -3.15 5.22 5.13
C PHE A 97 -3.00 3.99 6.04
N LEU A 98 -2.20 4.09 7.11
CA LEU A 98 -2.01 3.00 8.06
C LEU A 98 -3.30 2.63 8.77
N GLU A 99 -4.13 3.60 9.15
CA GLU A 99 -5.42 3.34 9.80
C GLU A 99 -6.38 2.58 8.88
N LEU A 100 -6.54 3.05 7.63
CA LEU A 100 -7.36 2.37 6.62
C LEU A 100 -6.80 0.98 6.28
N TRP A 101 -5.49 0.88 6.10
CA TRP A 101 -4.81 -0.36 5.72
C TRP A 101 -4.87 -1.42 6.82
N LEU A 102 -4.63 -1.04 8.08
CA LEU A 102 -4.69 -1.97 9.21
C LEU A 102 -6.14 -2.37 9.54
N GLY A 103 -7.11 -1.50 9.26
CA GLY A 103 -8.55 -1.80 9.36
C GLY A 103 -8.98 -3.01 8.53
N LEU A 104 -8.25 -3.34 7.45
CA LEU A 104 -8.45 -4.54 6.65
C LEU A 104 -8.51 -5.82 7.50
N LEU A 105 -7.67 -5.91 8.54
CA LEU A 105 -7.57 -7.10 9.39
C LEU A 105 -8.83 -7.35 10.22
N HIS A 106 -9.58 -6.30 10.51
CA HIS A 106 -10.91 -6.42 11.13
C HIS A 106 -11.94 -6.81 10.06
N HIS A 107 -11.94 -6.10 8.93
CA HIS A 107 -12.86 -6.32 7.82
C HIS A 107 -12.88 -7.78 7.32
N VAL A 108 -11.72 -8.38 7.05
CA VAL A 108 -11.63 -9.77 6.54
C VAL A 108 -12.16 -10.83 7.52
N THR A 109 -12.38 -10.45 8.78
CA THR A 109 -12.98 -11.30 9.83
C THR A 109 -14.42 -10.92 10.16
N ASN A 110 -15.08 -10.15 9.28
CA ASN A 110 -16.44 -9.62 9.47
C ASN A 110 -16.58 -8.67 10.68
N GLU A 111 -15.50 -8.09 11.17
CA GLU A 111 -15.54 -7.06 12.21
C GLU A 111 -15.50 -5.67 11.53
N HIS A 112 -16.68 -5.09 11.30
CA HIS A 112 -16.81 -3.82 10.59
C HIS A 112 -16.73 -2.58 11.49
N ARG A 113 -16.69 -2.76 12.81
CA ARG A 113 -16.55 -1.69 13.81
C ARG A 113 -15.61 -2.16 14.92
N TRP A 114 -14.69 -1.29 15.33
CA TRP A 114 -13.72 -1.54 16.40
C TRP A 114 -13.47 -0.24 17.19
N VAL A 115 -12.70 -0.32 18.28
CA VAL A 115 -12.52 0.79 19.23
C VAL A 115 -11.99 2.08 18.57
N LEU A 116 -11.18 1.94 17.53
CA LEU A 116 -10.49 3.05 16.87
C LEU A 116 -11.09 3.38 15.49
N GLY A 117 -12.22 2.80 15.09
CA GLY A 117 -12.81 3.08 13.78
C GLY A 117 -13.78 2.02 13.26
N GLY A 118 -14.02 2.07 11.96
CA GLY A 118 -14.90 1.12 11.27
C GLY A 118 -14.72 1.19 9.77
N CYS A 119 -15.33 0.24 9.06
CA CYS A 119 -15.32 0.23 7.60
C CYS A 119 -16.05 1.45 7.03
N GLN A 120 -15.49 2.06 5.99
CA GLN A 120 -16.05 3.22 5.30
C GLN A 120 -16.92 2.80 4.10
N HIS A 121 -17.85 1.88 4.33
CA HIS A 121 -18.84 1.48 3.33
C HIS A 121 -20.20 1.25 4.00
N ALA A 122 -21.28 1.44 3.24
CA ALA A 122 -22.61 1.00 3.66
C ALA A 122 -22.64 -0.53 3.74
N ASP A 123 -23.64 -1.09 4.44
CA ASP A 123 -23.84 -2.54 4.48
C ASP A 123 -23.94 -3.05 3.05
N LEU A 124 -23.00 -3.93 2.68
CA LEU A 124 -23.02 -4.59 1.38
C LEU A 124 -24.22 -5.53 1.39
N GLU A 125 -25.05 -5.46 0.35
CA GLU A 125 -26.16 -6.40 0.20
C GLU A 125 -25.61 -7.83 0.39
N SER A 126 -26.28 -8.61 1.23
CA SER A 126 -25.89 -9.97 1.61
C SER A 126 -25.94 -10.90 0.39
N GLY A 127 -24.94 -10.81 -0.47
CA GLY A 127 -24.85 -11.49 -1.76
C GLY A 127 -23.44 -11.92 -2.14
N GLY A 128 -22.44 -11.59 -1.33
CA GLY A 128 -21.09 -12.12 -1.51
C GLY A 128 -20.99 -13.54 -0.97
N ALA A 129 -20.69 -14.52 -1.83
CA ALA A 129 -20.26 -15.86 -1.44
C ALA A 129 -18.86 -15.87 -0.75
N GLN A 130 -18.34 -14.70 -0.40
CA GLN A 130 -17.03 -14.51 0.21
C GLN A 130 -17.06 -15.07 1.64
N GLN A 131 -16.30 -16.13 1.87
CA GLN A 131 -16.16 -16.69 3.21
C GLN A 131 -15.17 -15.84 4.02
N TRP A 132 -15.63 -15.32 5.16
CA TRP A 132 -14.80 -14.59 6.11
C TRP A 132 -13.66 -15.47 6.64
N LEU A 133 -12.51 -14.84 6.92
CA LEU A 133 -11.42 -15.52 7.58
C LEU A 133 -11.77 -15.74 9.05
N GLU A 134 -11.52 -16.95 9.55
CA GLU A 134 -11.62 -17.21 10.98
C GLU A 134 -10.49 -16.48 11.71
N ARG A 135 -10.85 -15.72 12.75
CA ARG A 135 -9.90 -14.96 13.54
C ARG A 135 -8.94 -15.88 14.27
N GLY A 136 -7.65 -15.76 13.94
CA GLY A 136 -6.58 -16.53 14.57
C GLY A 136 -6.25 -17.82 13.81
N SER A 137 -6.97 -18.10 12.72
CA SER A 137 -6.59 -19.14 11.77
C SER A 137 -5.21 -18.86 11.14
N MET A 138 -4.61 -19.91 10.59
CA MET A 138 -3.33 -19.80 9.88
C MET A 138 -3.38 -18.77 8.74
N ALA A 139 -4.50 -18.72 8.01
CA ALA A 139 -4.72 -17.73 6.95
C ALA A 139 -4.73 -16.29 7.51
N HIS A 140 -5.47 -16.05 8.59
CA HIS A 140 -5.54 -14.74 9.22
C HIS A 140 -4.19 -14.28 9.76
N GLU A 141 -3.42 -15.17 10.43
CA GLU A 141 -2.07 -14.84 10.90
C GLU A 141 -1.09 -14.54 9.76
N ALA A 142 -1.17 -15.30 8.66
CA ALA A 142 -0.34 -15.05 7.48
C ALA A 142 -0.65 -13.68 6.86
N LEU A 143 -1.94 -13.35 6.70
CA LEU A 143 -2.35 -12.03 6.21
C LEU A 143 -1.91 -10.90 7.15
N LYS A 144 -2.04 -11.07 8.47
CA LYS A 144 -1.53 -10.11 9.46
C LYS A 144 -0.03 -9.85 9.30
N SER A 145 0.76 -10.89 9.05
CA SER A 145 2.20 -10.76 8.81
C SER A 145 2.51 -9.97 7.54
N ILE A 146 1.74 -10.18 6.47
CA ILE A 146 1.87 -9.44 5.19
C ILE A 146 1.47 -7.97 5.38
N VAL A 147 0.29 -7.71 5.93
CA VAL A 147 -0.28 -6.37 6.11
C VAL A 147 0.59 -5.51 7.04
N ARG A 148 1.17 -6.09 8.09
CA ARG A 148 2.03 -5.40 9.06
C ARG A 148 3.52 -5.42 8.70
N ASN A 149 3.87 -5.84 7.48
CA ASN A 149 5.27 -5.94 7.08
C ASN A 149 5.91 -4.55 6.99
N LYS A 150 6.69 -4.17 8.02
CA LYS A 150 7.33 -2.85 8.11
C LYS A 150 8.18 -2.49 6.91
N ARG A 151 8.87 -3.47 6.32
CA ARG A 151 9.72 -3.22 5.15
C ARG A 151 8.88 -2.85 3.93
N TRP A 152 7.84 -3.64 3.65
CA TRP A 152 6.93 -3.34 2.54
C TRP A 152 6.19 -2.02 2.76
N LEU A 153 5.74 -1.72 3.99
CA LEU A 153 5.10 -0.44 4.33
C LEU A 153 6.00 0.77 4.04
N ASN A 154 7.30 0.66 4.31
CA ASN A 154 8.27 1.71 3.97
C ASN A 154 8.54 1.83 2.46
N GLU A 155 8.16 0.83 1.66
CA GLU A 155 8.31 0.80 0.20
C GLU A 155 7.03 1.26 -0.53
N VAL A 156 5.92 1.49 0.18
CA VAL A 156 4.61 1.86 -0.39
C VAL A 156 4.03 3.16 0.18
N TYR A 157 4.89 4.06 0.64
CA TYR A 157 4.43 5.32 1.21
C TYR A 157 4.15 6.39 0.14
N CYS A 158 2.95 6.99 0.19
CA CYS A 158 2.50 8.16 -0.58
C CYS A 158 2.97 9.47 0.05
#